data_AF-W2L0T7-F1
#
_entry.id   AF-W2L0T7-F1
#
_cell.length_a   1.000
_cell.length_b   1.000
_cell.length_c   1.000
_cell.angle_alpha   90.00
_cell.angle_beta   90.00
_cell.angle_gamma   90.00
#
_symmetry.space_group_name_H-M   'P 1'
#
loop_
_entity.id
_entity.type
_entity.pdbx_description
1 polymer ?
#
loop_
_entity_poly.entity_id
_entity_poly.type
_entity_poly.pdbx_seq_one_letter_code
_entity_poly.pdbx_strand_id
1 'polypeptide(L)'
;MPDSGAKVLTTATFNPKVVKAEYAVRGALVLRSNEYENRLANGDKSLPFDKIIPCNIGNPQVLKQEHIEFHRQVLALVNVPGLVDQPEAQKLFQPDAIARAKFYIDNIPGGTGAYGHSKGSAVVREEVARFLQRRDGHPADPEDIYLTDGASPAVQNSLLALIRDENDAIMAPIPQYP
;
A
#
# COMPACT_ATOMS: atom_id res chain seq x y z
N MET A 1 -22.05 -24.89 23.69
CA MET A 1 -21.18 -24.93 24.89
C MET A 1 -21.15 -23.53 25.48
N PRO A 2 -21.20 -23.40 26.81
CA PRO A 2 -21.95 -22.36 27.51
C PRO A 2 -21.22 -21.01 27.59
N ASP A 3 -22.04 -19.98 27.73
CA ASP A 3 -21.74 -18.58 28.03
C ASP A 3 -20.74 -18.42 29.19
N SER A 4 -19.44 -18.32 28.89
CA SER A 4 -18.45 -17.86 29.88
C SER A 4 -18.50 -16.34 29.89
N GLY A 5 -19.41 -15.79 30.69
CA GLY A 5 -19.65 -14.35 30.89
C GLY A 5 -18.47 -13.53 31.47
N ALA A 6 -17.23 -13.82 31.09
CA ALA A 6 -16.10 -12.96 31.30
C ALA A 6 -16.12 -11.85 30.24
N LYS A 7 -16.59 -10.66 30.63
CA LYS A 7 -16.55 -9.42 29.84
C LYS A 7 -15.11 -8.87 29.64
N VAL A 8 -14.11 -9.74 29.67
CA VAL A 8 -12.70 -9.39 29.59
C VAL A 8 -12.14 -9.94 28.28
N LEU A 9 -11.43 -9.07 27.55
CA LEU A 9 -10.76 -9.45 26.32
C LEU A 9 -9.57 -10.36 26.65
N THR A 10 -9.61 -11.60 26.18
CA THR A 10 -8.57 -12.62 26.35
C THR A 10 -8.41 -13.37 25.03
N THR A 11 -7.31 -14.13 24.85
CA THR A 11 -7.13 -14.96 23.65
C THR A 11 -8.25 -16.00 23.48
N ALA A 12 -8.82 -16.50 24.59
CA ALA A 12 -9.94 -17.44 24.58
C ALA A 12 -11.28 -16.79 24.19
N THR A 13 -11.45 -15.48 24.44
CA THR A 13 -12.66 -14.72 24.09
C THR A 13 -12.51 -13.94 22.78
N PHE A 14 -11.34 -14.01 22.14
CA PHE A 14 -11.05 -13.34 20.86
C PHE A 14 -11.58 -14.13 19.67
N ASN A 15 -11.74 -13.47 18.51
CA ASN A 15 -12.12 -14.15 17.28
C ASN A 15 -11.10 -15.25 16.94
N PRO A 16 -11.49 -16.54 16.91
CA PRO A 16 -10.54 -17.65 16.70
C PRO A 16 -9.87 -17.60 15.33
N LYS A 17 -10.48 -16.96 14.31
CA LYS A 17 -9.87 -16.77 12.99
C LYS A 17 -8.65 -15.85 13.07
N VAL A 18 -8.68 -14.84 13.93
CA VAL A 18 -7.54 -13.93 14.14
C VAL A 18 -6.44 -14.62 14.95
N VAL A 19 -6.81 -15.41 15.97
CA VAL A 19 -5.85 -16.16 16.78
C VAL A 19 -5.09 -17.20 15.96
N LYS A 20 -5.75 -17.83 14.98
CA LYS A 20 -5.14 -18.84 14.08
C LYS A 20 -4.35 -18.23 12.92
N ALA A 21 -4.53 -16.94 12.62
CA ALA A 21 -3.88 -16.31 11.48
C ALA A 21 -2.38 -16.11 11.77
N GLU A 22 -1.53 -16.51 10.82
CA GLU A 22 -0.08 -16.33 10.89
C GLU A 22 0.40 -15.45 9.74
N TYR A 23 1.28 -14.49 10.04
CA TYR A 23 1.88 -13.61 9.03
C TYR A 23 3.40 -13.56 9.20
N ALA A 24 4.08 -14.53 8.58
CA ALA A 24 5.50 -14.79 8.80
C ALA A 24 6.43 -13.65 8.36
N VAL A 25 6.01 -12.81 7.41
CA VAL A 25 6.82 -11.67 6.89
C VAL A 25 7.19 -10.66 7.99
N ARG A 26 6.40 -10.61 9.08
CA ARG A 26 6.67 -9.78 10.27
C ARG A 26 6.69 -10.60 11.57
N GLY A 27 7.12 -11.85 11.49
CA GLY A 27 7.17 -12.78 12.62
C GLY A 27 8.38 -12.61 13.55
N ALA A 28 8.71 -13.69 14.27
CA ALA A 28 9.76 -13.70 15.31
C ALA A 28 11.14 -13.21 14.83
N LEU A 29 11.52 -13.47 13.58
CA LEU A 29 12.78 -13.00 13.01
C LEU A 29 12.85 -11.47 12.95
N VAL A 30 11.76 -10.80 12.60
CA VAL A 30 11.70 -9.33 12.56
C VAL A 30 11.75 -8.76 13.97
N LEU A 31 11.06 -9.38 14.94
CA LEU A 31 11.13 -8.96 16.34
C LEU A 31 12.56 -9.05 16.89
N ARG A 32 13.26 -10.14 16.59
CA ARG A 32 14.67 -10.31 16.98
C ARG A 32 15.59 -9.34 16.27
N SER A 33 15.34 -9.07 15.00
CA SER A 33 16.04 -8.05 14.20
C SER A 33 15.94 -6.67 14.87
N ASN A 34 14.73 -6.27 15.27
CA ASN A 34 14.49 -4.99 15.95
C ASN A 34 15.18 -4.92 17.33
N GLU A 35 15.21 -6.01 18.08
CA GLU A 35 15.96 -6.10 19.34
C GLU A 35 17.45 -5.83 19.11
N TYR A 36 18.05 -6.45 18.08
CA TYR A 36 19.44 -6.24 17.74
C TYR A 36 19.72 -4.82 17.23
N GLU A 37 18.84 -4.24 16.42
CA GLU A 37 18.96 -2.83 16.03
C GLU A 37 19.00 -1.90 17.25
N ASN A 38 18.11 -2.11 18.23
CA ASN A 38 18.08 -1.34 19.47
C ASN A 38 19.35 -1.53 20.31
N ARG A 39 19.87 -2.77 20.40
CA ARG A 39 21.13 -3.05 21.11
C ARG A 39 22.32 -2.34 20.47
N LEU A 40 22.43 -2.42 19.15
CA LEU A 40 23.49 -1.74 18.39
C LEU A 40 23.39 -0.21 18.55
N ALA A 41 22.17 0.35 18.47
CA ALA A 41 21.93 1.77 18.69
C ALA A 41 22.32 2.23 20.11
N ASN A 42 22.20 1.35 21.12
CA ASN A 42 22.63 1.60 22.49
C ASN A 42 24.12 1.27 22.74
N GLY A 43 24.90 1.00 21.69
CA GLY A 43 26.35 0.82 21.76
C GLY A 43 26.81 -0.57 22.17
N ASP A 44 25.95 -1.59 22.08
CA ASP A 44 26.34 -2.98 22.33
C ASP A 44 27.38 -3.46 21.29
N LYS A 45 28.59 -3.78 21.76
CA LYS A 45 29.70 -4.30 20.95
C LYS A 45 29.89 -5.81 21.05
N SER A 46 28.99 -6.51 21.76
CA SER A 46 29.07 -7.97 21.93
C SER A 46 28.57 -8.75 20.71
N LEU A 47 27.80 -8.09 19.84
CA LEU A 47 27.29 -8.70 18.61
C LEU A 47 28.42 -8.82 17.57
N PRO A 48 28.47 -9.92 16.77
CA PRO A 48 29.51 -10.13 15.77
C PRO A 48 29.33 -9.29 14.48
N PHE A 49 28.50 -8.25 14.54
CA PHE A 49 28.15 -7.34 13.45
C PHE A 49 27.80 -5.96 14.03
N ASP A 50 27.89 -4.92 13.20
CA ASP A 50 27.69 -3.52 13.58
C ASP A 50 26.38 -2.92 13.02
N LYS A 51 25.70 -3.65 12.13
CA LYS A 51 24.46 -3.22 11.49
C LYS A 51 23.56 -4.41 11.14
N ILE A 52 22.27 -4.13 11.09
CA ILE A 52 21.25 -5.01 10.53
C ILE A 52 20.95 -4.55 9.10
N ILE A 53 20.78 -5.50 8.18
CA ILE A 53 20.34 -5.25 6.81
C ILE A 53 19.03 -6.02 6.61
N PRO A 54 17.88 -5.32 6.44
CA PRO A 54 16.59 -5.99 6.27
C PRO A 54 16.47 -6.59 4.86
N CYS A 55 16.74 -7.89 4.74
CA CYS A 55 16.55 -8.66 3.51
C CYS A 55 15.23 -9.47 3.50
N ASN A 56 14.30 -9.15 4.39
CA ASN A 56 13.06 -9.90 4.62
C ASN A 56 11.83 -9.30 3.93
N ILE A 57 11.90 -8.04 3.47
CA ILE A 57 10.78 -7.32 2.87
C ILE A 57 11.22 -6.61 1.60
N GLY A 58 10.40 -6.72 0.55
CA GLY A 58 10.57 -5.94 -0.68
C GLY A 58 10.22 -4.47 -0.44
N ASN A 59 11.10 -3.73 0.24
CA ASN A 59 10.96 -2.30 0.51
C ASN A 59 12.13 -1.51 -0.09
N PRO A 60 12.14 -1.29 -1.42
CA PRO A 60 13.34 -0.88 -2.12
C PRO A 60 13.88 0.50 -1.71
N GLN A 61 13.00 1.45 -1.35
CA GLN A 61 13.41 2.80 -0.96
C GLN A 61 14.15 2.81 0.39
N VAL A 62 13.82 1.89 1.31
CA VAL A 62 14.63 1.69 2.55
C VAL A 62 16.03 1.19 2.21
N LEU A 63 16.16 0.42 1.14
CA LEU A 63 17.45 -0.04 0.60
C LEU A 63 18.06 0.95 -0.42
N LYS A 64 17.67 2.23 -0.34
CA LYS A 64 18.22 3.35 -1.13
C LYS A 64 17.92 3.34 -2.63
N GLN A 65 16.91 2.59 -3.07
CA GLN A 65 16.40 2.80 -4.43
C GLN A 65 15.90 4.25 -4.55
N GLU A 66 16.46 5.01 -5.49
CA GLU A 66 15.99 6.36 -5.78
C GLU A 66 14.53 6.33 -6.25
N HIS A 67 13.79 7.36 -5.86
CA HIS A 67 12.43 7.51 -6.30
C HIS A 67 12.39 8.04 -7.73
N ILE A 68 11.30 7.75 -8.44
CA ILE A 68 11.05 8.37 -9.74
C ILE A 68 10.62 9.83 -9.49
N GLU A 69 11.47 10.76 -9.92
CA GLU A 69 11.33 12.20 -9.67
C GLU A 69 9.99 12.76 -10.18
N PHE A 70 9.60 12.41 -11.41
CA PHE A 70 8.35 12.86 -12.03
C PHE A 70 7.13 12.63 -11.12
N HIS A 71 7.04 11.46 -10.47
CA HIS A 71 5.94 11.17 -9.56
C HIS A 71 5.96 12.05 -8.30
N ARG A 72 7.14 12.32 -7.74
CA ARG A 72 7.28 13.21 -6.58
C ARG A 72 6.87 14.64 -6.92
N GLN A 73 7.29 15.13 -8.09
CA GLN A 73 6.95 16.48 -8.56
C GLN A 73 5.44 16.65 -8.73
N VAL A 74 4.78 15.72 -9.42
CA VAL A 74 3.33 15.75 -9.59
C VAL A 74 2.62 15.70 -8.24
N LEU A 75 3.02 14.79 -7.34
CA LEU A 75 2.42 14.65 -6.02
C LEU A 75 2.60 15.91 -5.15
N ALA A 76 3.75 16.58 -5.24
CA ALA A 76 3.98 17.84 -4.53
C ALA A 76 3.03 18.93 -5.03
N LEU A 77 2.90 19.06 -6.36
CA LEU A 77 2.09 20.09 -7.00
C LEU A 77 0.58 19.89 -6.76
N VAL A 78 0.07 18.66 -6.80
CA VAL A 78 -1.37 18.41 -6.54
C VAL A 78 -1.74 18.62 -5.07
N ASN A 79 -0.79 18.48 -4.14
CA ASN A 79 -1.01 18.73 -2.71
C ASN A 79 -0.82 20.20 -2.32
N VAL A 80 -0.17 21.00 -3.17
CA VAL A 80 -0.04 22.45 -3.02
C VAL A 80 -0.50 23.12 -4.32
N PRO A 81 -1.81 23.01 -4.67
CA PRO A 81 -2.29 23.34 -6.01
C PRO A 81 -2.03 24.80 -6.40
N GLY A 82 -2.02 25.74 -5.46
CA GLY A 82 -1.70 27.15 -5.74
C GLY A 82 -0.28 27.40 -6.28
N LEU A 83 0.60 26.39 -6.25
CA LEU A 83 1.96 26.49 -6.77
C LEU A 83 2.02 26.34 -8.30
N VAL A 84 1.10 25.60 -8.92
CA VAL A 84 1.16 25.26 -10.36
C VAL A 84 1.09 26.47 -11.30
N ASP A 85 0.56 27.60 -10.81
CA ASP A 85 0.41 28.85 -11.56
C ASP A 85 1.47 29.91 -11.21
N GLN A 86 2.36 29.62 -10.25
CA GLN A 86 3.42 30.54 -9.88
C GLN A 86 4.56 30.49 -10.90
N PRO A 87 5.11 31.64 -11.35
CA PRO A 87 6.29 31.67 -12.22
C PRO A 87 7.48 30.88 -11.66
N GLU A 88 7.62 30.82 -10.33
CA GLU A 88 8.63 30.07 -9.61
C GLU A 88 8.53 28.57 -9.85
N ALA A 89 7.31 28.02 -10.05
CA ALA A 89 7.14 26.59 -10.29
C ALA A 89 7.83 26.13 -11.58
N GLN A 90 7.86 26.97 -12.62
CA GLN A 90 8.57 26.67 -13.87
C GLN A 90 10.10 26.57 -13.70
N LYS A 91 10.64 27.13 -12.62
CA LYS A 91 12.07 27.04 -12.28
C LYS A 91 12.40 25.80 -11.45
N LEU A 92 11.39 25.20 -10.78
CA LEU A 92 11.57 24.12 -9.81
C LEU A 92 11.09 22.76 -10.33
N PHE A 93 10.10 22.74 -11.22
CA PHE A 93 9.45 21.53 -11.71
C PHE A 93 9.53 21.41 -13.22
N GLN A 94 9.51 20.18 -13.71
CA GLN A 94 9.51 19.94 -15.15
C GLN A 94 8.17 20.34 -15.78
N PRO A 95 8.15 20.84 -17.03
CA PRO A 95 6.93 21.30 -17.69
C PRO A 95 5.84 20.22 -17.77
N ASP A 96 6.23 18.96 -17.99
CA ASP A 96 5.32 17.82 -18.05
C ASP A 96 4.73 17.44 -16.68
N ALA A 97 5.51 17.59 -15.60
CA ALA A 97 5.03 17.42 -14.23
C ALA A 97 4.00 18.50 -13.86
N ILE A 98 4.25 19.76 -14.23
CA ILE A 98 3.28 20.86 -14.04
C ILE A 98 2.01 20.60 -14.83
N ALA A 99 2.13 20.24 -16.11
CA ALA A 99 0.99 19.94 -16.96
C ALA A 99 0.16 18.76 -16.41
N ARG A 100 0.83 17.70 -15.93
CA ARG A 100 0.19 16.55 -15.31
C ARG A 100 -0.53 16.93 -14.01
N ALA A 101 0.08 17.75 -13.16
CA ALA A 101 -0.53 18.20 -11.93
C ALA A 101 -1.78 19.05 -12.19
N LYS A 102 -1.72 20.00 -13.13
CA LYS A 102 -2.88 20.80 -13.57
C LYS A 102 -4.02 19.91 -14.07
N PHE A 103 -3.70 18.93 -14.92
CA PHE A 103 -4.69 17.96 -15.37
C PHE A 103 -5.41 17.25 -14.22
N TYR A 104 -4.69 16.79 -13.18
CA TYR A 104 -5.35 16.18 -12.03
C TYR A 104 -6.15 17.17 -11.18
N ILE A 105 -5.65 18.38 -10.97
CA ILE A 105 -6.37 19.43 -10.22
C ILE A 105 -7.72 19.74 -10.90
N ASP A 106 -7.73 19.84 -12.22
CA ASP A 106 -8.94 20.16 -12.99
C ASP A 106 -9.94 19.00 -13.06
N ASN A 107 -9.48 17.75 -12.92
CA ASN A 107 -10.28 16.54 -13.14
C ASN A 107 -10.57 15.73 -11.86
N ILE A 108 -10.11 16.18 -10.69
CA ILE A 108 -10.42 15.57 -9.39
C ILE A 108 -11.27 16.55 -8.57
N PRO A 109 -12.61 16.39 -8.55
CA PRO A 109 -13.48 17.24 -7.76
C PRO A 109 -13.09 17.25 -6.28
N GLY A 110 -12.89 18.43 -5.70
CA GLY A 110 -12.43 18.59 -4.32
C GLY A 110 -10.94 18.35 -4.08
N GLY A 111 -10.16 18.14 -5.16
CA GLY A 111 -8.71 17.94 -5.09
C GLY A 111 -8.33 16.65 -4.38
N THR A 112 -7.11 16.62 -3.82
CA THR A 112 -6.57 15.43 -3.13
C THR A 112 -7.05 15.25 -1.68
N GLY A 113 -7.86 16.19 -1.16
CA GLY A 113 -8.32 16.19 0.22
C GLY A 113 -9.76 15.73 0.44
N ALA A 114 -10.59 15.67 -0.61
CA ALA A 114 -11.98 15.26 -0.51
C ALA A 114 -12.16 13.74 -0.71
N TYR A 115 -13.28 13.20 -0.21
CA TYR A 115 -13.70 11.85 -0.58
C TYR A 115 -14.01 11.78 -2.08
N GLY A 116 -13.49 10.75 -2.74
CA GLY A 116 -13.84 10.42 -4.12
C GLY A 116 -15.00 9.42 -4.21
N HIS A 117 -15.29 9.01 -5.44
CA HIS A 117 -16.17 7.85 -5.68
C HIS A 117 -15.58 6.59 -5.03
N SER A 118 -16.43 5.64 -4.62
CA SER A 118 -16.00 4.41 -3.91
C SER A 118 -15.07 3.51 -4.71
N LYS A 119 -15.14 3.54 -6.04
CA LYS A 119 -14.18 2.89 -6.96
C LYS A 119 -12.85 3.64 -7.10
N GLY A 120 -12.76 4.85 -6.57
CA GLY A 120 -11.67 5.79 -6.80
C GLY A 120 -11.98 6.83 -7.88
N SER A 121 -11.07 7.81 -7.99
CA SER A 121 -11.20 8.94 -8.92
C SER A 121 -11.36 8.48 -10.37
N ALA A 122 -12.37 9.04 -11.06
CA ALA A 122 -12.73 8.63 -12.42
C ALA A 122 -11.56 8.82 -13.41
N VAL A 123 -10.91 9.99 -13.37
CA VAL A 123 -9.77 10.29 -14.24
C VAL A 123 -8.62 9.30 -14.08
N VAL A 124 -8.38 8.81 -12.85
CA VAL A 124 -7.33 7.82 -12.58
C VAL A 124 -7.75 6.44 -13.09
N ARG A 125 -9.02 6.04 -12.91
CA ARG A 125 -9.54 4.78 -13.46
C ARG A 125 -9.45 4.74 -14.98
N GLU A 126 -9.78 5.83 -15.65
CA GLU A 126 -9.62 5.98 -17.11
C GLU A 126 -8.15 5.83 -17.56
N GLU A 127 -7.21 6.40 -16.80
CA GLU A 127 -5.78 6.23 -17.07
C GLU A 127 -5.31 4.79 -16.90
N VAL A 128 -5.78 4.09 -15.86
CA VAL A 128 -5.48 2.67 -15.65
C VAL A 128 -6.06 1.83 -16.77
N ALA A 129 -7.32 2.06 -17.17
CA ALA A 129 -7.94 1.36 -18.30
C ALA A 129 -7.13 1.55 -19.59
N ARG A 130 -6.75 2.80 -19.92
CA ARG A 130 -5.89 3.08 -21.08
C ARG A 130 -4.52 2.42 -20.98
N PHE A 131 -3.94 2.33 -19.77
CA PHE A 131 -2.68 1.60 -19.56
C PHE A 131 -2.84 0.10 -19.85
N LEU A 132 -3.87 -0.53 -19.29
CA LEU A 132 -4.16 -1.96 -19.51
C LEU A 132 -4.39 -2.23 -21.00
N GLN A 133 -5.17 -1.39 -21.67
CA GLN A 133 -5.41 -1.52 -23.10
C GLN A 133 -4.14 -1.43 -23.94
N ARG A 134 -3.23 -0.50 -23.62
CA ARG A 134 -1.95 -0.40 -24.33
C ARG A 134 -1.03 -1.58 -24.05
N ARG A 135 -1.04 -2.10 -22.82
CA ARG A 135 -0.20 -3.25 -22.40
C ARG A 135 -0.67 -4.54 -23.08
N ASP A 136 -1.99 -4.75 -23.13
CA ASP A 136 -2.58 -6.05 -23.49
C ASP A 136 -3.11 -6.09 -24.93
N GLY A 137 -3.30 -4.93 -25.59
CA GLY A 137 -3.89 -4.84 -26.93
C GLY A 137 -5.40 -5.09 -26.95
N HIS A 138 -6.05 -5.14 -25.79
CA HIS A 138 -7.49 -5.38 -25.63
C HIS A 138 -8.17 -4.23 -24.90
N PRO A 139 -9.43 -3.87 -25.23
CA PRO A 139 -10.16 -2.85 -24.50
C PRO A 139 -10.25 -3.15 -23.00
N ALA A 140 -10.15 -2.11 -22.17
CA ALA A 140 -10.40 -2.19 -20.74
C ALA A 140 -11.44 -1.14 -20.35
N ASP A 141 -12.40 -1.52 -19.50
CA ASP A 141 -13.45 -0.63 -19.02
C ASP A 141 -13.05 0.02 -17.68
N PRO A 142 -13.03 1.36 -17.57
CA PRO A 142 -12.82 2.05 -16.30
C PRO A 142 -13.81 1.66 -15.18
N GLU A 143 -14.99 1.15 -15.52
CA GLU A 143 -15.99 0.70 -14.55
C GLU A 143 -15.68 -0.67 -13.93
N ASP A 144 -14.78 -1.44 -14.51
CA ASP A 144 -14.26 -2.68 -13.94
C ASP A 144 -13.06 -2.45 -13.00
N ILE A 145 -12.65 -1.18 -12.81
CA ILE A 145 -11.45 -0.81 -12.06
C ILE A 145 -11.81 -0.25 -10.69
N TYR A 146 -11.23 -0.84 -9.65
CA TYR A 146 -11.30 -0.37 -8.27
C TYR A 146 -9.91 0.03 -7.79
N LEU A 147 -9.75 1.29 -7.41
CA LEU A 147 -8.54 1.77 -6.76
C LEU A 147 -8.59 1.43 -5.27
N THR A 148 -7.51 0.87 -4.74
CA THR A 148 -7.39 0.46 -3.34
C THR A 148 -6.06 0.92 -2.77
N ASP A 149 -5.96 0.95 -1.43
CA ASP A 149 -4.74 1.30 -0.70
C ASP A 149 -3.69 0.18 -0.78
N GLY A 150 -3.10 0.05 -1.98
CA GLY A 150 -2.28 -1.10 -2.36
C GLY A 150 -3.13 -2.32 -2.71
N ALA A 151 -2.46 -3.44 -3.02
CA ALA A 151 -3.13 -4.68 -3.42
C ALA A 151 -3.79 -5.44 -2.26
N SER A 152 -3.27 -5.29 -1.03
CA SER A 152 -3.73 -6.10 0.12
C SER A 152 -5.23 -5.95 0.44
N PRO A 153 -5.82 -4.74 0.45
CA PRO A 153 -7.27 -4.59 0.64
C PRO A 153 -8.08 -5.23 -0.49
N ALA A 154 -7.59 -5.22 -1.73
CA ALA A 154 -8.28 -5.86 -2.85
C ALA A 154 -8.35 -7.39 -2.67
N VAL A 155 -7.25 -8.01 -2.23
CA VAL A 155 -7.23 -9.45 -1.89
C VAL A 155 -8.17 -9.75 -0.74
N GLN A 156 -8.11 -8.97 0.34
CA GLN A 156 -8.98 -9.14 1.50
C GLN A 156 -10.46 -9.06 1.12
N ASN A 157 -10.86 -8.02 0.36
CA ASN A 157 -12.23 -7.83 -0.08
C ASN A 157 -12.69 -8.97 -1.00
N SER A 158 -11.81 -9.46 -1.88
CA SER A 158 -12.11 -10.60 -2.76
C SER A 158 -12.35 -11.88 -1.95
N LEU A 159 -11.49 -12.18 -0.98
CA LEU A 159 -11.66 -13.35 -0.12
C LEU A 159 -12.93 -13.25 0.74
N LEU A 160 -13.22 -12.08 1.30
CA LEU A 160 -14.45 -11.83 2.07
C LEU A 160 -15.72 -11.97 1.22
N ALA A 161 -15.67 -11.57 -0.06
CA ALA A 161 -16.81 -11.67 -0.96
C ALA A 161 -17.05 -13.12 -1.45
N LEU A 162 -16.00 -13.92 -1.57
CA LEU A 162 -16.06 -15.27 -2.17
C LEU A 162 -16.26 -16.39 -1.14
N ILE A 163 -15.68 -16.29 0.05
CA ILE A 163 -15.72 -17.35 1.08
C ILE A 163 -17.00 -17.22 1.91
N ARG A 164 -17.90 -18.20 1.79
CA ARG A 164 -19.18 -18.23 2.52
C ARG A 164 -19.02 -18.84 3.91
N ASP A 165 -18.32 -19.96 3.99
CA ASP A 165 -18.07 -20.72 5.22
C ASP A 165 -16.79 -21.57 5.11
N GLU A 166 -16.51 -22.40 6.13
CA GLU A 166 -15.32 -23.25 6.20
C GLU A 166 -15.20 -24.34 5.12
N ASN A 167 -16.25 -24.58 4.33
CA ASN A 167 -16.22 -25.57 3.25
C ASN A 167 -15.73 -24.98 1.92
N ASP A 168 -15.61 -23.66 1.82
CA ASP A 168 -15.01 -23.00 0.66
C ASP A 168 -13.48 -23.05 0.75
N ALA A 169 -12.82 -23.29 -0.39
CA ALA A 169 -11.37 -23.39 -0.48
C ALA A 169 -10.82 -22.53 -1.62
N ILE A 170 -9.63 -21.98 -1.42
CA ILE A 170 -8.90 -21.19 -2.42
C ILE A 170 -7.59 -21.92 -2.74
N MET A 171 -7.32 -22.12 -4.03
CA MET A 171 -6.03 -22.65 -4.46
C MET A 171 -4.94 -21.60 -4.24
N ALA A 172 -3.88 -21.96 -3.51
CA ALA A 172 -2.68 -21.17 -3.33
C ALA A 172 -1.46 -21.93 -3.87
N PRO A 173 -0.55 -21.26 -4.62
CA PRO A 173 0.68 -21.90 -5.08
C PRO A 173 1.62 -22.19 -3.89
N ILE A 174 2.53 -23.14 -4.03
CA ILE A 174 3.60 -23.38 -3.05
C ILE A 174 4.95 -23.26 -3.78
N PRO A 175 5.84 -22.32 -3.37
CA PRO A 175 5.67 -21.34 -2.28
C PRO A 175 4.72 -20.18 -2.64
N GLN A 176 4.07 -19.58 -1.63
CA GLN A 176 3.19 -18.42 -1.72
C GLN A 176 3.75 -17.16 -1.04
N TYR A 177 3.18 -16.00 -1.39
CA TYR A 177 3.18 -14.83 -0.52
C TYR A 177 2.10 -15.03 0.56
N PRO A 178 2.46 -15.06 1.85
CA PRO A 178 1.53 -15.37 2.94
C PRO A 178 0.59 -14.20 3.28
#